data_AF-A0AAU0HBB0-F1
#
_entry.id   AF-A0AAU0HBB0-F1
#
_cell.length_a   1.000
_cell.length_b   1.000
_cell.length_c   1.000
_cell.angle_alpha   90.00
_cell.angle_beta   90.00
_cell.angle_gamma   90.00
#
_symmetry.space_group_name_H-M   'P 1'
#
loop_
_entity.id
_entity.type
_entity.pdbx_description
1 polymer ?
#
loop_
_entity_poly.entity_id
_entity_poly.type
_entity_poly.pdbx_seq_one_letter_code
_entity_poly.pdbx_strand_id
1 'polypeptide(L)'
;MLNIVISALSVFLLTGTAFAQSLLPMKADIVTFAERGNISITLQNPYERAKRFTLEAYDMDWQPLPDIQMVRRQVSMAPGGSIGLYFFVPQREAEEARMLFICATSNPTFGAGTGMRGRVCGKYRVVYRSL
;
A
#
# COMPACT_ATOMS: atom_id res chain seq x y z
N MET A 1 69.36 8.97 1.73
CA MET A 1 68.71 8.07 2.70
C MET A 1 67.21 8.30 2.62
N LEU A 2 66.52 7.21 2.32
CA LEU A 2 65.11 7.05 2.03
C LEU A 2 64.29 7.23 3.32
N ASN A 3 63.18 7.98 3.30
CA ASN A 3 62.09 7.80 4.26
C ASN A 3 60.75 8.19 3.61
N ILE A 4 60.08 7.15 3.12
CA ILE A 4 58.72 7.15 2.59
C ILE A 4 57.78 7.04 3.80
N VAL A 5 57.01 8.08 4.10
CA VAL A 5 55.92 8.02 5.10
C VAL A 5 54.63 7.72 4.36
N ILE A 6 54.20 6.46 4.43
CA ILE A 6 52.90 5.98 3.94
C ILE A 6 51.85 6.43 4.96
N SER A 7 51.17 7.55 4.68
CA SER A 7 49.90 7.87 5.35
C SER A 7 48.78 7.06 4.70
N ALA A 8 48.49 5.90 5.28
CA ALA A 8 47.28 5.14 5.01
C ALA A 8 46.08 5.91 5.60
N LEU A 9 45.37 6.68 4.76
CA LEU A 9 44.13 7.33 5.15
C LEU A 9 42.98 6.33 5.03
N SER A 10 42.58 5.80 6.18
CA SER A 10 41.51 4.82 6.36
C SER A 10 40.16 5.35 5.89
N VAL A 11 39.69 4.86 4.74
CA VAL A 11 38.31 5.06 4.26
C VAL A 11 37.38 4.15 5.05
N PHE A 12 36.81 4.64 6.15
CA PHE A 12 35.68 3.99 6.82
C PHE A 12 34.38 4.41 6.12
N LEU A 13 34.02 3.69 5.06
CA LEU A 13 32.68 3.73 4.48
C LEU A 13 31.71 3.09 5.49
N LEU A 14 31.07 3.93 6.31
CA LEU A 14 29.88 3.57 7.08
C LEU A 14 28.74 3.29 6.09
N THR A 15 28.69 2.05 5.59
CA THR A 15 27.52 1.54 4.85
C THR A 15 26.37 1.37 5.85
N GLY A 16 25.63 2.44 6.08
CA GLY A 16 24.34 2.36 6.76
C GLY A 16 23.43 1.43 5.98
N THR A 17 23.02 0.33 6.58
CA THR A 17 21.99 -0.56 6.04
C THR A 17 20.67 0.21 6.04
N ALA A 18 20.36 0.86 4.92
CA ALA A 18 19.05 1.43 4.69
C ALA A 18 18.06 0.27 4.54
N PHE A 19 17.37 -0.08 5.62
CA PHE A 19 16.20 -0.96 5.56
C PHE A 19 15.09 -0.20 4.82
N ALA A 20 15.08 -0.31 3.51
CA ALA A 20 13.92 0.04 2.72
C ALA A 20 12.79 -0.91 3.16
N GLN A 21 11.90 -0.40 4.02
CA GLN A 21 10.68 -1.11 4.41
C GLN A 21 9.75 -1.14 3.21
N SER A 22 9.99 -2.13 2.35
CA SER A 22 9.16 -2.41 1.17
C SER A 22 7.81 -2.91 1.66
N LEU A 23 6.76 -2.20 1.29
CA LEU A 23 5.40 -2.66 1.50
C LEU A 23 5.17 -3.84 0.54
N LEU A 24 4.83 -5.00 1.09
CA LEU A 24 4.58 -6.19 0.29
C LEU A 24 3.48 -5.91 -0.75
N PRO A 25 3.65 -6.40 -1.99
CA PRO A 25 2.66 -6.19 -3.04
C PRO A 25 1.32 -6.77 -2.61
N MET A 26 0.28 -5.95 -2.66
CA MET A 26 -1.09 -6.38 -2.39
C MET A 26 -1.50 -7.43 -3.42
N LYS A 27 -1.71 -8.67 -2.97
CA LYS A 27 -2.30 -9.73 -3.79
C LYS A 27 -3.81 -9.55 -3.81
N ALA A 28 -4.42 -9.55 -4.99
CA ALA A 28 -5.86 -9.45 -5.14
C ALA A 28 -6.45 -10.61 -5.93
N ASP A 29 -7.58 -11.11 -5.44
CA ASP A 29 -8.45 -12.03 -6.16
C ASP A 29 -9.70 -11.24 -6.58
N ILE A 30 -10.01 -11.24 -7.88
CA ILE A 30 -11.12 -10.48 -8.48
C ILE A 30 -12.13 -11.49 -9.00
N VAL A 31 -13.33 -11.53 -8.41
CA VAL A 31 -14.45 -12.36 -8.91
C VAL A 31 -15.65 -11.47 -9.21
N THR A 32 -16.19 -11.51 -10.43
CA THR A 32 -17.32 -10.66 -10.82
C THR A 32 -18.64 -11.40 -10.59
N PHE A 33 -19.55 -10.84 -9.78
CA PHE A 33 -20.91 -11.36 -9.58
C PHE A 33 -21.89 -10.19 -9.74
N ALA A 34 -22.69 -10.19 -10.82
CA ALA A 34 -23.86 -9.32 -11.08
C ALA A 34 -23.72 -7.81 -10.78
N GLU A 35 -23.70 -6.96 -11.83
CA GLU A 35 -23.70 -5.46 -11.80
C GLU A 35 -22.66 -4.78 -10.89
N ARG A 36 -21.83 -5.56 -10.20
CA ARG A 36 -20.84 -5.12 -9.21
C ARG A 36 -19.62 -6.02 -9.32
N GLY A 37 -18.46 -5.39 -9.46
CA GLY A 37 -17.21 -6.08 -9.27
C GLY A 37 -16.89 -6.17 -7.79
N ASN A 38 -16.18 -7.21 -7.39
CA ASN A 38 -15.52 -7.22 -6.09
C ASN A 38 -14.01 -7.32 -6.24
N ILE A 39 -13.32 -6.71 -5.29
CA ILE A 39 -11.88 -6.84 -5.13
C ILE A 39 -11.66 -7.30 -3.69
N SER A 40 -10.97 -8.43 -3.52
CA SER A 40 -10.45 -8.85 -2.22
C SER A 40 -8.94 -8.63 -2.19
N ILE A 41 -8.42 -7.93 -1.19
CA ILE A 41 -6.98 -7.71 -1.00
C ILE A 41 -6.59 -8.13 0.42
N THR A 42 -5.36 -8.64 0.58
CA THR A 42 -4.76 -8.83 1.91
C THR A 42 -3.78 -7.70 2.19
N LEU A 43 -4.00 -6.97 3.28
CA LEU A 43 -3.08 -5.95 3.78
C LEU A 43 -2.30 -6.52 4.96
N GLN A 44 -0.98 -6.30 4.98
CA GLN A 44 -0.11 -6.67 6.09
C GLN A 44 0.54 -5.43 6.71
N ASN A 45 0.72 -5.46 8.03
CA ASN A 45 1.51 -4.49 8.77
C ASN A 45 2.98 -4.96 8.84
N PRO A 46 3.91 -4.41 8.04
CA PRO A 46 5.32 -4.79 8.12
C PRO A 46 6.06 -4.13 9.31
N TYR A 47 5.42 -3.20 10.02
CA TYR A 47 6.06 -2.46 11.10
C TYR A 47 6.10 -3.29 12.39
N GLU A 48 7.16 -3.10 13.18
CA GLU A 48 7.33 -3.71 14.52
C GLU A 48 6.35 -3.18 15.57
N ARG A 49 5.56 -2.16 15.23
CA ARG A 49 4.58 -1.54 16.11
C ARG A 49 3.19 -1.64 15.49
N ALA A 50 2.18 -1.59 16.36
CA ALA A 50 0.80 -1.48 15.89
C ALA A 50 0.63 -0.20 15.07
N LYS A 51 -0.05 -0.32 13.93
CA LYS A 51 -0.30 0.79 13.02
C LYS A 51 -1.76 0.84 12.62
N ARG A 52 -2.25 2.07 12.45
CA ARG A 52 -3.57 2.34 11.87
C ARG A 52 -3.38 2.69 10.41
N PHE A 53 -4.17 2.09 9.53
CA PHE A 53 -4.18 2.36 8.10
C PHE A 53 -5.53 2.92 7.70
N THR A 54 -5.51 3.93 6.82
CA THR A 54 -6.68 4.48 6.14
C THR A 54 -6.70 3.96 4.70
N LEU A 55 -7.87 3.54 4.23
CA LEU A 55 -8.10 2.98 2.91
C LEU A 55 -8.86 3.97 2.04
N GLU A 56 -8.35 4.21 0.85
CA GLU A 56 -8.89 5.17 -0.11
C GLU A 56 -8.85 4.56 -1.51
N ALA A 57 -9.82 4.90 -2.36
CA ALA A 57 -9.87 4.47 -3.74
C ALA A 57 -9.79 5.68 -4.66
N TYR A 58 -9.05 5.55 -5.75
CA TYR A 58 -8.81 6.61 -6.72
C TYR A 58 -8.99 6.11 -8.14
N ASP A 59 -9.34 7.00 -9.06
CA ASP A 59 -9.32 6.72 -10.48
C ASP A 59 -7.90 6.88 -11.08
N MET A 60 -7.81 6.80 -12.41
CA MET A 60 -6.55 6.91 -13.14
C MET A 60 -5.89 8.29 -13.04
N ASP A 61 -6.66 9.32 -12.68
CA ASP A 61 -6.23 10.71 -12.52
C ASP A 61 -6.04 11.10 -11.03
N TRP A 62 -6.01 10.10 -10.14
CA TRP A 62 -5.90 10.26 -8.70
C TRP A 62 -7.06 11.03 -8.04
N GLN A 63 -8.22 11.09 -8.69
CA GLN A 63 -9.42 11.64 -8.07
C GLN A 63 -10.06 10.59 -7.15
N PRO A 64 -10.51 10.98 -5.94
CA PRO A 64 -11.19 10.08 -5.03
C PRO A 64 -12.43 9.46 -5.67
N LEU A 65 -12.64 8.17 -5.46
CA LEU A 65 -13.82 7.44 -5.92
C LEU A 65 -14.77 7.16 -4.74
N PRO A 66 -15.69 8.08 -4.40
CA PRO A 66 -16.59 7.92 -3.25
C PRO A 66 -17.65 6.83 -3.44
N ASP A 67 -17.89 6.42 -4.69
CA ASP A 67 -18.84 5.37 -5.07
C ASP A 67 -18.32 3.95 -4.79
N ILE A 68 -17.03 3.78 -4.48
CA ILE A 68 -16.46 2.50 -4.07
C ILE A 68 -16.87 2.20 -2.63
N GLN A 69 -17.58 1.09 -2.45
CA GLN A 69 -17.99 0.66 -1.12
C GLN A 69 -16.90 -0.21 -0.50
N MET A 70 -16.50 0.11 0.73
CA MET A 70 -15.45 -0.58 1.47
C MET A 70 -16.05 -1.12 2.76
N VAL A 71 -15.84 -2.40 3.06
CA VAL A 71 -16.29 -2.98 4.33
C VAL A 71 -15.60 -2.28 5.51
N ARG A 72 -14.34 -1.88 5.34
CA ARG A 72 -13.57 -1.10 6.31
C ARG A 72 -12.84 0.01 5.58
N ARG A 73 -12.94 1.25 6.08
CA ARG A 73 -12.13 2.39 5.61
C ARG A 73 -10.90 2.64 6.48
N GLN A 74 -10.90 2.10 7.70
CA GLN A 74 -9.79 2.18 8.62
C GLN A 74 -9.60 0.85 9.32
N VAL A 75 -8.34 0.45 9.49
CA VAL A 75 -7.96 -0.77 10.20
C VAL A 75 -6.79 -0.48 11.12
N SER A 76 -6.82 -1.05 12.32
CA SER A 76 -5.66 -1.05 13.21
C SER A 76 -5.14 -2.48 13.26
N MET A 77 -3.84 -2.65 13.05
CA MET A 77 -3.20 -3.96 13.00
C MET A 77 -2.05 -4.01 14.00
N ALA A 78 -1.92 -5.15 14.68
CA ALA A 78 -0.76 -5.47 15.51
C ALA A 78 0.51 -5.59 14.64
N PRO A 79 1.72 -5.57 15.23
CA PRO A 79 2.96 -5.84 14.49
C PRO A 79 2.88 -7.15 13.71
N GLY A 80 3.30 -7.15 12.44
CA GLY A 80 3.27 -8.33 11.57
C GLY A 80 1.87 -8.83 11.16
N GLY A 81 0.80 -8.27 11.71
CA GLY A 81 -0.57 -8.72 11.49
C GLY A 81 -1.05 -8.48 10.05
N SER A 82 -2.02 -9.29 9.62
CA SER A 82 -2.64 -9.20 8.29
C SER A 82 -4.16 -9.18 8.39
N ILE A 83 -4.82 -8.52 7.44
CA ILE A 83 -6.28 -8.49 7.34
C ILE A 83 -6.74 -8.55 5.88
N GLY A 84 -7.79 -9.33 5.63
CA GLY A 84 -8.52 -9.33 4.36
C GLY A 84 -9.46 -8.14 4.27
N LEU A 85 -9.45 -7.45 3.14
CA LEU A 85 -10.26 -6.28 2.86
C LEU A 85 -11.09 -6.54 1.59
N TYR A 86 -12.34 -6.12 1.62
CA TYR A 86 -13.29 -6.32 0.53
C TYR A 86 -13.83 -4.98 0.06
N PHE A 87 -13.85 -4.82 -1.26
CA PHE A 87 -14.28 -3.62 -1.97
C PHE A 87 -15.33 -4.00 -3.00
N PHE A 88 -16.41 -3.24 -3.06
CA PHE A 88 -17.42 -3.36 -4.09
C PHE A 88 -17.31 -2.17 -5.04
N VAL A 89 -17.20 -2.49 -6.32
CA VAL A 89 -17.01 -1.52 -7.40
C VAL A 89 -18.29 -1.54 -8.24
N PRO A 90 -19.19 -0.56 -8.07
CA PRO A 90 -20.41 -0.51 -8.86
C PRO A 90 -20.06 -0.33 -10.34
N GLN A 91 -20.78 -1.03 -11.21
CA GLN A 91 -20.71 -0.78 -12.64
C GLN A 91 -21.31 0.59 -12.94
N ARG A 92 -20.61 1.40 -13.74
CA ARG A 92 -21.20 2.61 -14.34
C ARG A 92 -21.82 2.25 -15.68
N GLU A 93 -22.84 3.00 -16.07
CA GLU A 93 -23.60 2.74 -17.29
C GLU A 93 -22.67 2.62 -18.50
N ALA A 94 -22.83 1.54 -19.28
CA ALA A 94 -22.01 1.19 -20.44
C ALA A 94 -20.49 0.96 -20.20
N GLU A 95 -20.01 0.86 -18.96
CA GLU A 95 -18.62 0.45 -18.70
C GLU A 95 -18.46 -1.09 -18.70
N GLU A 96 -17.64 -1.61 -19.61
CA GLU A 96 -17.24 -3.03 -19.63
C GLU A 96 -16.17 -3.35 -18.58
N ALA A 97 -15.34 -2.36 -18.25
CA ALA A 97 -14.29 -2.50 -17.26
C ALA A 97 -13.96 -1.16 -16.62
N ARG A 98 -13.58 -1.20 -15.34
CA ARG A 98 -13.18 -0.05 -14.56
C ARG A 98 -11.78 -0.24 -13.98
N MET A 99 -10.93 0.74 -14.23
CA MET A 99 -9.59 0.83 -13.64
C MET A 99 -9.64 1.70 -12.40
N LEU A 100 -9.00 1.26 -11.32
CA LEU A 100 -8.86 2.07 -10.11
C LEU A 100 -7.59 1.71 -9.34
N PHE A 101 -7.20 2.61 -8.45
CA PHE A 101 -6.22 2.36 -7.41
C PHE A 101 -6.90 2.19 -6.07
N ILE A 102 -6.46 1.21 -5.28
CA ILE A 102 -6.80 1.12 -3.85
C ILE A 102 -5.52 1.35 -3.08
N CYS A 103 -5.54 2.36 -2.22
CA CYS A 103 -4.39 2.77 -1.42
C CYS A 103 -4.63 2.52 0.06
N ALA A 104 -3.60 2.01 0.75
CA ALA A 104 -3.53 1.98 2.20
C ALA A 104 -2.46 2.97 2.68
N THR A 105 -2.89 3.95 3.47
CA THR A 105 -2.03 4.98 4.05
C THR A 105 -1.85 4.73 5.54
N SER A 106 -0.62 4.56 6.01
CA SER A 106 -0.33 4.46 7.44
C SER A 106 -0.54 5.82 8.11
N ASN A 107 -1.36 5.86 9.15
CA ASN A 107 -1.52 7.03 9.99
C ASN A 107 -0.35 7.11 10.97
N PRO A 108 0.26 8.31 11.14
CA PRO A 108 1.34 8.48 12.08
C PRO A 108 0.83 8.25 13.51
N THR A 109 1.65 7.58 14.31
CA THR A 109 1.42 7.43 15.76
C THR A 109 2.11 8.61 16.43
N PHE A 110 1.35 9.47 17.12
CA PHE A 110 1.93 10.62 17.83
C PHE A 110 2.92 10.14 18.91
N GLY A 111 4.08 10.81 19.02
CA GLY A 111 5.10 10.54 20.06
C GLY A 111 6.36 9.79 19.60
N ALA A 112 6.41 9.27 18.37
CA ALA A 112 7.63 8.78 17.73
C ALA A 112 8.02 9.79 16.64
N GLY A 113 9.28 10.27 16.63
CA GLY A 113 9.77 11.37 15.78
C GLY A 113 9.40 11.31 14.29
N THR A 114 9.54 12.46 13.61
CA THR A 114 9.20 12.73 12.19
C THR A 114 8.21 11.72 11.60
N GLY A 115 6.91 11.92 11.84
CA GLY A 115 5.85 11.00 11.44
C GLY A 115 5.72 10.88 9.92
N MET A 116 6.53 10.04 9.30
CA MET A 116 6.41 9.69 7.88
C MET A 116 5.15 8.85 7.66
N ARG A 117 4.37 9.22 6.63
CA ARG A 117 3.21 8.46 6.17
C ARG A 117 3.65 7.54 5.03
N GLY A 118 3.70 6.24 5.29
CA GLY A 118 3.81 5.25 4.23
C GLY A 118 2.47 5.11 3.51
N ARG A 119 2.48 5.16 2.17
CA ARG A 119 1.31 4.85 1.34
C ARG A 119 1.69 3.77 0.33
N VAL A 120 0.91 2.71 0.27
CA VAL A 120 1.00 1.67 -0.77
C VAL A 120 -0.31 1.65 -1.54
N CYS A 121 -0.23 1.56 -2.87
CA CYS A 121 -1.39 1.49 -3.75
C CYS A 121 -1.27 0.29 -4.67
N GLY A 122 -2.35 -0.49 -4.80
CA GLY A 122 -2.49 -1.49 -5.85
C GLY A 122 -3.35 -0.93 -7.00
N LYS A 123 -3.00 -1.25 -8.24
CA LYS A 123 -3.79 -0.94 -9.44
C LYS A 123 -4.63 -2.14 -9.81
N TYR A 124 -5.93 -1.94 -10.01
CA TYR A 124 -6.88 -3.02 -10.28
C TYR A 124 -7.72 -2.72 -11.51
N ARG A 125 -8.01 -3.78 -12.27
CA ARG A 125 -8.96 -3.78 -13.39
C ARG A 125 -10.14 -4.65 -13.04
N VAL A 126 -11.30 -4.05 -12.83
CA VAL A 126 -12.55 -4.76 -12.62
C VAL A 126 -13.23 -4.92 -13.97
N VAL A 127 -13.58 -6.14 -14.36
CA VAL A 127 -14.30 -6.42 -15.60
C VAL A 127 -15.71 -6.85 -15.26
N TYR A 128 -16.69 -6.17 -15.82
CA TYR A 128 -18.11 -6.49 -15.66
C TYR A 128 -18.51 -7.46 -16.78
N ARG A 129 -19.01 -8.63 -16.42
CA ARG A 129 -19.60 -9.56 -17.39
C ARG A 129 -21.10 -9.58 -17.18
N SER A 130 -21.85 -9.17 -18.20
CA SER A 130 -23.27 -9.50 -18.30
C SER A 130 -23.39 -11.00 -18.57
N LEU A 131 -24.19 -11.70 -17.75
CA LEU A 131 -24.60 -13.08 -18.04
C LEU A 131 -25.68 -13.08 -19.13
#